data_AF-A0A7G2ES58-F1
#
_entry.id   AF-A0A7G2ES58-F1
#
_cell.length_a   1.000
_cell.length_b   1.000
_cell.length_c   1.000
_cell.angle_alpha   90.00
_cell.angle_beta   90.00
_cell.angle_gamma   90.00
#
_symmetry.space_group_name_H-M   'P 1'
#
loop_
_entity.id
_entity.type
_entity.pdbx_description
1 polymer ?
#
loop_
_entity_poly.entity_id
_entity_poly.type
_entity_poly.pdbx_seq_one_letter_code
_entity_poly.pdbx_strand_id
1 'polypeptide(L)'
;MPKTCPIDTLKLGSCVDLLGGLVHIGIGKSAKEKCCPVVEGLVDLDAAVCVCTTIKAKLLNIDVILPIALEVLLNCGKNPPPGFKCPA
;
A
#
# COMPACT_ATOMS: atom_id res chain seq x y z
N MET A 1 13.50 6.76 15.07
CA MET A 1 13.88 6.74 13.64
C MET A 1 12.63 7.01 12.83
N PRO A 2 12.60 8.01 11.95
CA PRO A 2 11.49 8.10 11.03
C PRO A 2 11.61 6.87 10.13
N LYS A 3 10.61 5.99 10.14
CA LYS A 3 10.51 4.90 9.16
C LYS A 3 10.10 5.54 7.83
N THR A 4 11.02 6.30 7.24
CA THR A 4 10.78 7.00 5.99
C THR A 4 10.66 5.95 4.90
N CYS A 5 9.53 6.01 4.19
CA CYS A 5 9.34 5.22 2.99
C CYS A 5 10.49 5.46 2.02
N PRO A 6 11.33 4.46 1.69
CA PRO A 6 12.49 4.68 0.84
C PRO A 6 12.14 4.77 -0.65
N ILE A 7 10.86 4.53 -1.00
CA ILE A 7 10.35 4.72 -2.37
C ILE A 7 9.66 6.06 -2.51
N ASP A 8 9.63 6.52 -3.76
CA ASP A 8 8.92 7.73 -4.14
C ASP A 8 7.41 7.59 -3.84
N THR A 9 6.93 8.44 -2.94
CA THR A 9 5.53 8.50 -2.52
C THR A 9 4.57 8.79 -3.69
N LEU A 10 5.06 9.37 -4.79
CA LEU A 10 4.27 9.59 -6.01
C LEU A 10 3.97 8.27 -6.73
N LYS A 11 4.96 7.36 -6.83
CA LYS A 11 4.77 6.03 -7.45
C LYS A 11 3.81 5.19 -6.63
N LEU A 12 3.98 5.18 -5.31
CA LEU A 12 3.04 4.50 -4.42
C LEU A 12 1.67 5.16 -4.40
N GLY A 13 1.64 6.48 -4.58
CA GLY A 13 0.41 7.26 -4.75
C GLY A 13 -0.47 6.70 -5.85
N SER A 14 0.09 6.44 -7.03
CA SER A 14 -0.69 5.86 -8.14
C SER A 14 -1.22 4.46 -7.85
N CYS A 15 -0.48 3.65 -7.09
CA CYS A 15 -0.96 2.36 -6.61
C CYS A 15 -2.15 2.54 -5.65
N VAL A 16 -2.03 3.44 -4.67
CA VAL A 16 -3.06 3.70 -3.66
C VAL A 16 -4.31 4.38 -4.26
N ASP A 17 -4.14 5.24 -5.28
CA ASP A 17 -5.24 5.84 -6.03
C ASP A 17 -6.10 4.78 -6.73
N LEU A 18 -5.46 3.72 -7.24
CA LEU A 18 -6.20 2.58 -7.78
C LEU A 18 -7.01 1.92 -6.68
N LEU A 19 -6.47 1.72 -5.48
CA LEU A 19 -7.23 1.10 -4.37
C LEU A 19 -8.47 1.94 -3.99
N GLY A 20 -8.35 3.26 -3.99
CA GLY A 20 -9.48 4.18 -3.76
C GLY A 20 -10.54 4.14 -4.87
N GLY A 21 -10.11 4.05 -6.14
CA GLY A 21 -11.02 3.98 -7.30
C GLY A 21 -11.63 2.59 -7.56
N LEU A 22 -10.91 1.52 -7.21
CA LEU A 22 -11.30 0.12 -7.41
C LEU A 22 -12.41 -0.34 -6.46
N VAL A 23 -12.77 0.44 -5.43
CA VAL A 23 -13.99 0.22 -4.63
C VAL A 23 -15.23 0.10 -5.53
N HIS A 24 -15.20 0.67 -6.73
CA HIS A 24 -16.30 0.60 -7.69
C HIS A 24 -16.06 -0.34 -8.89
N ILE A 25 -14.83 -0.78 -9.17
CA ILE A 25 -14.48 -1.46 -10.43
C ILE A 25 -13.45 -2.57 -10.15
N GLY A 26 -13.90 -3.81 -9.94
CA GLY A 26 -13.11 -5.04 -10.07
C GLY A 26 -11.67 -5.02 -9.49
N ILE A 27 -11.57 -5.19 -8.17
CA ILE A 27 -10.31 -5.34 -7.43
C ILE A 27 -9.60 -6.62 -7.90
N GLY A 28 -8.35 -6.53 -8.34
CA GLY A 28 -7.53 -7.76 -8.43
C GLY A 28 -6.36 -7.66 -9.38
N LYS A 29 -6.62 -7.58 -10.69
CA LYS A 29 -5.54 -7.77 -11.68
C LYS A 29 -4.72 -6.51 -11.93
N SER A 30 -5.37 -5.37 -12.19
CA SER A 30 -4.68 -4.12 -12.51
C SER A 30 -3.95 -3.51 -11.31
N ALA A 31 -4.46 -3.73 -10.09
CA ALA A 31 -3.77 -3.30 -8.87
C ALA A 31 -2.46 -4.07 -8.71
N LYS A 32 -2.48 -5.40 -8.82
CA LYS A 32 -1.28 -6.24 -8.71
C LYS A 32 -0.20 -5.83 -9.72
N GLU A 33 -0.55 -5.74 -11.00
CA GLU A 33 0.40 -5.41 -12.07
C GLU A 33 1.06 -4.04 -11.90
N LYS A 34 0.33 -3.05 -11.36
CA LYS A 34 0.86 -1.69 -11.15
C LYS A 34 1.51 -1.48 -9.78
N CYS A 35 1.02 -2.15 -8.74
CA CYS A 35 1.49 -1.99 -7.36
C CYS A 35 2.69 -2.86 -7.03
N CYS A 36 2.75 -4.11 -7.52
CA CYS A 36 3.84 -5.02 -7.15
C CYS A 36 5.22 -4.50 -7.53
N PRO A 37 5.46 -3.99 -8.76
CA PRO A 37 6.77 -3.44 -9.14
C PRO A 37 7.20 -2.24 -8.27
N VAL A 38 6.24 -1.50 -7.70
CA VAL A 38 6.51 -0.35 -6.84
C VAL A 38 7.02 -0.78 -5.47
N VAL A 39 6.51 -1.91 -4.94
CA VAL A 39 6.88 -2.43 -3.62
C VAL A 39 7.92 -3.56 -3.67
N GLU A 40 8.27 -4.04 -4.86
CA GLU A 40 9.17 -5.19 -5.06
C GLU A 40 10.52 -5.02 -4.34
N GLY A 41 11.11 -3.83 -4.38
CA GLY A 41 12.38 -3.50 -3.71
C GLY A 41 12.28 -3.18 -2.21
N LEU A 42 11.08 -3.19 -1.63
CA LEU A 42 10.86 -2.91 -0.20
C LEU A 42 10.86 -4.18 0.62
N VAL A 43 11.39 -4.14 1.85
CA VAL A 43 11.10 -5.20 2.82
C VAL A 43 9.65 -5.10 3.29
N ASP A 44 9.10 -6.19 3.82
CA ASP A 44 7.68 -6.31 4.19
C ASP A 44 7.17 -5.17 5.08
N LEU A 45 7.97 -4.80 6.09
CA LEU A 45 7.63 -3.74 7.03
C LEU A 45 7.66 -2.35 6.37
N ASP A 46 8.65 -2.11 5.51
CA ASP A 46 8.78 -0.82 4.83
C ASP A 46 7.67 -0.64 3.81
N ALA A 47 7.29 -1.69 3.08
CA ALA A 47 6.15 -1.68 2.17
C ALA A 47 4.85 -1.29 2.90
N ALA A 48 4.61 -1.87 4.08
CA ALA A 48 3.41 -1.57 4.85
C ALA A 48 3.41 -0.14 5.42
N VAL A 49 4.54 0.34 5.94
CA VAL A 49 4.68 1.73 6.44
C VAL A 49 4.54 2.74 5.30
N CYS A 50 5.13 2.45 4.15
CA CYS A 50 5.01 3.24 2.93
C CYS A 50 3.54 3.41 2.53
N VAL A 51 2.80 2.31 2.45
CA VAL A 51 1.37 2.31 2.11
C VAL A 51 0.57 3.15 3.10
N CYS A 52 0.78 2.96 4.40
CA CYS A 52 0.12 3.77 5.44
C CYS A 52 0.36 5.27 5.25
N THR A 53 1.61 5.64 4.97
CA THR A 53 2.01 7.05 4.80
C THR A 53 1.32 7.65 3.57
N THR A 54 1.27 6.91 2.46
CA THR A 54 0.62 7.37 1.23
C THR A 54 -0.89 7.49 1.38
N ILE A 55 -1.56 6.55 2.05
CA ILE A 55 -3.00 6.63 2.35
C ILE A 55 -3.30 7.89 3.16
N LYS A 56 -2.52 8.14 4.22
CA LYS A 56 -2.63 9.36 5.05
C LYS A 56 -2.36 10.63 4.24
N ALA A 57 -1.30 10.64 3.44
CA ALA A 57 -0.93 11.79 2.61
C ALA A 57 -2.00 12.14 1.57
N LYS A 58 -2.75 11.14 1.07
CA LYS A 58 -3.87 11.32 0.15
C LYS A 58 -5.21 11.58 0.83
N LEU A 59 -5.23 11.69 2.16
CA LEU A 59 -6.44 11.90 2.96
C LEU A 59 -7.52 10.83 2.69
N LEU A 60 -7.10 9.63 2.32
CA LEU A 60 -8.00 8.50 2.11
C LEU A 60 -8.41 7.90 3.46
N ASN A 61 -9.57 7.28 3.48
CA ASN A 61 -10.04 6.59 4.68
C ASN A 61 -9.20 5.33 4.93
N ILE A 62 -8.30 5.39 5.91
CA ILE A 62 -7.36 4.32 6.21
C ILE A 62 -8.04 3.02 6.62
N ASP A 63 -9.20 3.09 7.28
CA ASP A 63 -9.93 1.90 7.72
C ASP A 63 -10.53 1.11 6.55
N VAL A 64 -10.76 1.78 5.42
CA VAL A 64 -11.28 1.16 4.19
C VAL A 64 -10.14 0.70 3.28
N ILE A 65 -9.11 1.54 3.11
CA ILE A 65 -8.05 1.30 2.11
C ILE A 65 -6.97 0.36 2.65
N LEU A 66 -6.66 0.41 3.94
CA LEU A 66 -5.60 -0.44 4.54
C LEU A 66 -5.81 -1.94 4.31
N PRO A 67 -6.99 -2.55 4.57
CA PRO A 67 -7.16 -3.99 4.35
C PRO A 67 -6.98 -4.39 2.87
N ILE A 68 -7.47 -3.58 1.93
CA ILE A 68 -7.32 -3.81 0.48
C ILE A 68 -5.85 -3.69 0.08
N ALA A 69 -5.17 -2.68 0.60
CA ALA A 69 -3.75 -2.48 0.33
C ALA A 69 -2.90 -3.62 0.88
N LEU A 70 -3.21 -4.12 2.07
CA LEU A 70 -2.57 -5.30 2.66
C LEU A 70 -2.80 -6.54 1.79
N GLU A 71 -4.01 -6.76 1.26
CA GLU A 71 -4.27 -7.88 0.36
C GLU A 71 -3.47 -7.79 -0.94
N VAL A 72 -3.32 -6.59 -1.51
CA VAL A 72 -2.45 -6.37 -2.67
C VAL A 72 -0.99 -6.63 -2.32
N LEU A 73 -0.52 -6.15 -1.16
CA LEU A 73 0.83 -6.44 -0.66
C LEU A 73 1.08 -7.95 -0.54
N LEU A 74 0.14 -8.70 0.06
CA LEU A 74 0.21 -10.16 0.16
C LEU A 74 0.29 -10.82 -1.22
N ASN A 75 -0.52 -10.36 -2.17
CA ASN A 75 -0.50 -10.83 -3.57
C ASN A 75 0.80 -10.47 -4.32
N CYS A 76 1.54 -9.47 -3.84
CA CYS A 76 2.88 -9.09 -4.29
C CYS A 76 4.01 -9.81 -3.53
N GLY A 77 3.68 -10.72 -2.62
CA GLY A 77 4.66 -11.42 -1.78
C GLY A 77 5.22 -10.58 -0.63
N LYS A 78 4.55 -9.48 -0.27
CA LYS A 78 4.90 -8.63 0.88
C LYS A 78 4.05 -9.02 2.07
N ASN A 79 4.70 -9.50 3.12
CA ASN A 79 4.03 -10.13 4.25
C ASN A 79 4.31 -9.37 5.56
N PRO A 80 3.61 -8.25 5.81
CA PRO A 80 3.81 -7.48 7.04
C PRO A 80 3.58 -8.34 8.28
N PRO A 81 4.24 -8.01 9.41
CA PRO A 81 4.12 -8.79 10.62
C PRO A 81 2.67 -8.88 11.10
N PRO A 82 2.27 -10.00 11.72
CA PRO A 82 0.91 -10.19 12.21
C PRO A 82 0.56 -9.08 13.22
N GLY A 83 -0.62 -8.49 13.07
CA GLY A 83 -1.07 -7.37 13.91
C GLY A 83 -0.42 -6.03 13.56
N PHE A 84 0.23 -5.90 12.39
CA PHE A 84 0.74 -4.62 11.91
C PHE A 84 -0.37 -3.55 11.92
N LYS A 85 -0.05 -2.41 12.54
CA LYS A 85 -0.87 -1.22 12.51
C LYS A 85 -0.06 -0.10 11.89
N CYS A 86 -0.73 0.76 11.13
CA CYS A 86 -0.10 1.96 10.62
C CYS A 86 0.46 2.80 11.78
N PRO A 87 1.73 3.24 11.70
CA PRO A 87 2.29 4.12 12.72
C PRO A 87 1.45 5.40 12.80
N ALA A 88 1.22 5.90 14.01
CA ALA A 88 0.45 7.12 14.28
C ALA A 88 1.04 8.34 13.55
#